data_AF-A0A949URM0-F1
#
_entry.id   AF-A0A949URM0-F1
#
_cell.length_a   1.000
_cell.length_b   1.000
_cell.length_c   1.000
_cell.angle_alpha   90.00
_cell.angle_beta   90.00
_cell.angle_gamma   90.00
#
_symmetry.space_group_name_H-M   'P 1'
#
loop_
_entity.id
_entity.type
_entity.pdbx_description
1 polymer ?
#
loop_
_entity_poly.entity_id
_entity_poly.type
_entity_poly.pdbx_seq_one_letter_code
_entity_poly.pdbx_strand_id
1 'polypeptide(L)'
;MIAASDLLNPAQLAEVRKRSDWKGTGLVIHAWVLIFGSMALFVFWPNPITYILAVCIIGTRMLGLAILMHDGAHGVLSENQKLNMFLSQWFCAIPLLADTNAYRAYHLQHHANTQTEKDPDLILSAPFPVTKKSFRRKMIRDLTGQTAYQQRKAQFQNALGSSDLPLSQRLNNLRQKLGKGILVNLILLAGLAATGHAYLYFILWVVPFMTWQMAIIRIRNIAEHAMVPDNEDPFRNARTTLTTPFTRFLMAPYLSLIHI
;
A
#
# COMPACT_ATOMS: atom_id res chain seq x y z
N MET A 1 -15.80 14.13 -19.42
CA MET A 1 -14.55 14.31 -18.66
C MET A 1 -13.95 15.65 -19.03
N ILE A 2 -13.65 16.49 -18.04
CA ILE A 2 -12.88 17.73 -18.23
C ILE A 2 -11.41 17.31 -18.33
N ALA A 3 -10.70 17.71 -19.39
CA ALA A 3 -9.28 17.43 -19.51
C ALA A 3 -8.48 18.44 -18.67
N ALA A 4 -7.32 18.03 -18.15
CA ALA A 4 -6.46 18.94 -17.38
C ALA A 4 -6.02 20.17 -18.20
N SER A 5 -5.92 20.04 -19.53
CA SER A 5 -5.66 21.13 -20.47
C SER A 5 -6.78 22.16 -20.57
N ASP A 6 -8.00 21.81 -20.15
CA ASP A 6 -9.14 22.72 -20.14
C ASP A 6 -9.08 23.67 -18.93
N LEU A 7 -8.26 23.35 -17.93
CA LEU A 7 -8.15 24.08 -16.66
C LEU A 7 -6.80 24.77 -16.46
N LEU A 8 -5.73 24.18 -16.98
CA LEU A 8 -4.36 24.64 -16.77
C LEU A 8 -3.69 24.93 -18.11
N ASN A 9 -2.99 26.06 -18.19
CA ASN A 9 -2.17 26.38 -19.36
C ASN A 9 -0.92 25.45 -19.43
N PRO A 10 -0.21 25.39 -20.57
CA PRO A 10 0.93 24.50 -20.73
C PRO A 10 2.05 24.68 -19.70
N ALA A 11 2.29 25.91 -19.24
CA ALA A 11 3.32 26.20 -18.23
C ALA A 11 2.90 25.65 -16.86
N GLN A 12 1.64 25.87 -16.45
CA GLN A 12 1.07 25.32 -15.22
C GLN A 12 1.05 23.79 -15.25
N LEU A 13 0.68 23.19 -16.39
CA LEU A 13 0.74 21.73 -16.57
C LEU A 13 2.15 21.18 -16.43
N ALA A 14 3.15 21.86 -17.00
CA ALA A 14 4.54 21.46 -16.86
C ALA A 14 5.02 21.54 -15.40
N GLU A 15 4.57 22.55 -14.66
CA GLU A 15 4.88 22.74 -13.25
C GLU A 15 4.29 21.63 -12.37
N VAL A 16 2.98 21.36 -12.48
CA VAL A 16 2.31 20.34 -11.64
C VAL A 16 2.71 18.90 -12.02
N ARG A 17 3.21 18.67 -13.24
CA ARG A 17 3.73 17.38 -13.70
C ARG A 17 5.22 17.18 -13.44
N LYS A 18 5.89 18.13 -12.78
CA LYS A 18 7.32 18.05 -12.49
C LYS A 18 7.60 16.87 -11.55
N ARG A 19 8.40 15.94 -12.05
CA ARG A 19 8.86 14.74 -11.33
C ARG A 19 10.31 14.94 -10.88
N SER A 20 10.79 14.11 -9.97
CA SER A 20 12.17 14.20 -9.49
C SER A 20 12.67 12.84 -9.03
N ASP A 21 13.74 12.36 -9.68
CA ASP A 21 14.39 11.10 -9.34
C ASP A 21 14.89 11.09 -7.89
N TRP A 22 15.45 12.21 -7.43
CA TRP A 22 15.94 12.36 -6.06
C TRP A 22 14.82 12.31 -5.02
N LYS A 23 13.69 12.98 -5.28
CA LYS A 23 12.54 12.94 -4.36
C LYS A 23 11.96 11.52 -4.29
N GLY A 24 11.68 10.90 -5.44
CA GLY A 24 11.15 9.54 -5.49
C GLY A 24 12.04 8.53 -4.76
N THR A 25 13.33 8.52 -5.10
CA THR A 25 14.32 7.66 -4.44
C THR A 25 14.42 7.95 -2.94
N GLY A 26 14.45 9.23 -2.56
CA GLY A 26 14.50 9.65 -1.15
C GLY A 26 13.30 9.17 -0.33
N LEU A 27 12.09 9.18 -0.90
CA LEU A 27 10.88 8.68 -0.22
C LEU A 27 10.94 7.16 0.00
N VAL A 28 11.43 6.41 -0.99
CA VAL A 28 11.62 4.95 -0.88
C VAL A 28 12.68 4.63 0.19
N ILE A 29 13.85 5.30 0.13
CA ILE A 29 14.91 5.13 1.14
C ILE A 29 14.38 5.47 2.52
N HIS A 30 13.68 6.60 2.68
CA HIS A 30 13.10 7.02 3.95
C HIS A 30 12.13 5.96 4.52
N ALA A 31 11.30 5.32 3.67
CA ALA A 31 10.42 4.24 4.11
C ALA A 31 11.21 3.08 4.73
N TRP A 32 12.25 2.61 4.03
CA TRP A 32 13.08 1.50 4.45
C TRP A 32 13.96 1.83 5.67
N VAL A 33 14.51 3.04 5.73
CA VAL A 33 15.25 3.54 6.88
C VAL A 33 14.38 3.54 8.12
N LEU A 34 13.12 4.00 8.04
CA LEU A 34 12.21 3.96 9.19
C LEU A 34 11.80 2.53 9.56
N ILE A 35 11.66 1.61 8.60
CA ILE A 35 11.38 0.20 8.88
C ILE A 35 12.54 -0.43 9.67
N PHE A 36 13.75 -0.42 9.10
CA PHE A 36 14.92 -1.05 9.74
C PHE A 36 15.38 -0.28 10.99
N GLY A 37 15.23 1.05 11.01
CA GLY A 37 15.48 1.86 12.19
C GLY A 37 14.54 1.54 13.34
N SER A 38 13.25 1.25 13.06
CA SER A 38 12.30 0.80 14.09
C SER A 38 12.64 -0.59 14.62
N MET A 39 13.06 -1.50 13.74
CA MET A 39 13.57 -2.81 14.14
C MET A 39 14.81 -2.69 15.03
N ALA A 40 15.78 -1.87 14.63
CA ALA A 40 17.00 -1.62 15.40
C ALA A 40 16.69 -1.00 16.77
N LEU A 41 15.81 0.00 16.83
CA LEU A 41 15.37 0.61 18.09
C LEU A 41 14.80 -0.44 19.06
N PHE A 42 13.97 -1.35 18.57
CA PHE A 42 13.43 -2.43 19.39
C PHE A 42 14.52 -3.40 19.87
N VAL A 43 15.51 -3.73 19.03
CA VAL A 43 16.66 -4.55 19.43
C VAL A 43 17.48 -3.88 20.53
N PHE A 44 17.75 -2.58 20.40
CA PHE A 44 18.54 -1.84 21.39
C PHE A 44 17.80 -1.64 22.72
N TRP A 45 16.46 -1.49 22.67
CA TRP A 45 15.65 -1.29 23.87
C TRP A 45 14.35 -2.11 23.80
N PRO A 46 14.41 -3.43 24.04
CA PRO A 46 13.25 -4.31 23.88
C PRO A 46 12.28 -4.12 25.05
N ASN A 47 11.16 -3.45 24.79
CA ASN A 47 10.08 -3.27 25.77
C ASN A 47 8.72 -3.15 25.04
N PRO A 48 7.58 -3.24 25.77
CA PRO A 48 6.26 -3.17 25.15
C PRO A 48 6.00 -1.87 24.37
N ILE A 49 6.57 -0.74 24.81
CA ILE A 49 6.39 0.57 24.17
C ILE A 49 7.14 0.60 22.83
N THR A 50 8.42 0.22 22.81
CA THR A 50 9.21 0.19 21.56
C THR A 50 8.66 -0.83 20.57
N TYR A 51 8.10 -1.94 21.06
CA TYR A 51 7.40 -2.92 20.22
C TYR A 51 6.16 -2.31 19.55
N ILE A 52 5.24 -1.71 20.32
CA ILE A 52 4.03 -1.10 19.79
C ILE A 52 4.37 0.02 18.82
N LEU A 53 5.34 0.87 19.15
CA LEU A 53 5.81 1.93 18.26
C LEU A 53 6.37 1.36 16.96
N ALA A 54 7.20 0.31 17.02
CA ALA A 54 7.75 -0.33 15.83
C ALA A 54 6.64 -0.94 14.96
N VAL A 55 5.67 -1.65 15.54
CA VAL A 55 4.51 -2.18 14.80
C VAL A 55 3.75 -1.04 14.10
N CYS A 56 3.48 0.06 14.82
CA CYS A 56 2.78 1.20 14.25
C CYS A 56 3.57 1.84 13.09
N ILE A 57 4.84 2.17 13.31
CA ILE A 57 5.67 2.84 12.31
C ILE A 57 5.86 1.94 11.09
N ILE A 58 6.22 0.66 11.28
CA ILE A 58 6.45 -0.27 10.19
C ILE A 58 5.17 -0.50 9.39
N GLY A 59 4.03 -0.73 10.05
CA GLY A 59 2.75 -0.92 9.34
C GLY A 59 2.36 0.30 8.52
N THR A 60 2.60 1.51 9.05
CA THR A 60 2.38 2.75 8.29
C THR A 60 3.37 2.90 7.15
N ARG A 61 4.63 2.49 7.31
CA ARG A 61 5.61 2.51 6.21
C ARG A 61 5.30 1.48 5.13
N MET A 62 4.72 0.33 5.48
CA MET A 62 4.22 -0.64 4.49
C MET A 62 3.05 -0.06 3.69
N LEU A 63 2.14 0.68 4.32
CA LEU A 63 1.15 1.48 3.57
C LEU A 63 1.85 2.53 2.69
N GLY A 64 2.85 3.23 3.23
CA GLY A 64 3.66 4.18 2.46
C GLY A 64 4.31 3.55 1.23
N LEU A 65 4.87 2.35 1.33
CA LEU A 65 5.39 1.60 0.20
C LEU A 65 4.27 1.28 -0.81
N ALA A 66 3.08 0.89 -0.38
CA ALA A 66 1.95 0.68 -1.29
C ALA A 66 1.52 1.97 -2.03
N ILE A 67 1.59 3.14 -1.37
CA ILE A 67 1.34 4.45 -2.00
C ILE A 67 2.43 4.80 -3.02
N LEU A 68 3.71 4.58 -2.69
CA LEU A 68 4.80 4.80 -3.65
C LEU A 68 4.72 3.80 -4.83
N MET A 69 4.25 2.58 -4.58
CA MET A 69 3.92 1.63 -5.66
C MET A 69 2.83 2.21 -6.57
N HIS A 70 1.77 2.78 -6.00
CA HIS A 70 0.70 3.45 -6.75
C HIS A 70 1.25 4.59 -7.62
N ASP A 71 2.08 5.47 -7.08
CA ASP A 71 2.70 6.56 -7.86
C ASP A 71 3.60 6.00 -8.97
N GLY A 72 4.30 4.90 -8.68
CA GLY A 72 5.07 4.17 -9.67
C GLY A 72 4.20 3.54 -10.77
N ALA A 73 3.00 3.06 -10.44
CA ALA A 73 2.02 2.60 -11.42
C ALA A 73 1.54 3.75 -12.31
N HIS A 74 1.43 4.98 -11.81
CA HIS A 74 1.16 6.16 -12.64
C HIS A 74 2.39 6.68 -13.41
N GLY A 75 3.59 6.17 -13.12
CA GLY A 75 4.83 6.64 -13.77
C GLY A 75 5.33 8.00 -13.27
N VAL A 76 4.89 8.38 -12.06
CA VAL A 76 5.17 9.70 -11.46
C VAL A 76 6.07 9.63 -10.23
N LEU A 77 6.43 8.43 -9.75
CA LEU A 77 7.38 8.26 -8.63
C LEU A 77 8.76 8.83 -8.97
N SER A 78 9.21 8.65 -10.22
CA SER A 78 10.51 9.13 -10.73
C SER A 78 10.34 9.80 -12.09
N GLU A 79 11.25 10.68 -12.45
CA GLU A 79 11.31 11.26 -13.80
C GLU A 79 11.76 10.20 -14.81
N ASN A 80 12.85 9.48 -14.52
CA ASN A 80 13.32 8.35 -15.32
C ASN A 80 12.39 7.14 -15.18
N GLN A 81 11.76 6.73 -16.28
CA GLN A 81 10.74 5.66 -16.25
C GLN A 81 11.31 4.27 -15.91
N LYS A 82 12.59 4.01 -16.22
CA LYS A 82 13.25 2.76 -15.80
C LYS A 82 13.48 2.76 -14.29
N LEU A 83 13.95 3.86 -13.73
CA LEU A 83 14.13 4.03 -12.28
C LEU A 83 12.78 3.96 -11.54
N ASN A 84 11.75 4.64 -12.05
CA ASN A 84 10.39 4.58 -11.52
C ASN A 84 9.91 3.13 -11.38
N MET A 85 9.98 2.36 -12.48
CA MET A 85 9.55 0.96 -12.48
C MET A 85 10.41 0.11 -11.54
N PHE A 86 11.73 0.32 -11.55
CA PHE A 86 12.64 -0.42 -10.69
C PHE A 86 12.34 -0.20 -9.19
N LEU A 87 12.23 1.06 -8.75
CA LEU A 87 11.91 1.42 -7.38
C LEU A 87 10.53 0.88 -6.97
N SER A 88 9.51 1.16 -7.77
CA SER A 88 8.13 0.74 -7.50
C SER A 88 8.01 -0.78 -7.42
N GLN A 89 8.58 -1.52 -8.37
CA GLN A 89 8.46 -2.96 -8.41
C GLN A 89 9.24 -3.63 -7.28
N TRP A 90 10.52 -3.31 -7.11
CA TRP A 90 11.42 -4.08 -6.24
C TRP A 90 11.43 -3.63 -4.79
N PHE A 91 11.22 -2.34 -4.52
CA PHE A 91 11.30 -1.79 -3.18
C PHE A 91 9.94 -1.45 -2.57
N CYS A 92 8.89 -1.36 -3.40
CA CYS A 92 7.54 -1.01 -2.93
C CYS A 92 6.55 -2.17 -3.07
N ALA A 93 6.47 -2.80 -4.24
CA ALA A 93 5.46 -3.83 -4.55
C ALA A 93 5.85 -5.24 -4.07
N ILE A 94 6.93 -5.80 -4.62
CA ILE A 94 7.36 -7.18 -4.39
C ILE A 94 7.53 -7.52 -2.90
N PRO A 95 8.14 -6.66 -2.05
CA PRO A 95 8.27 -6.93 -0.62
C PRO A 95 6.93 -7.17 0.08
N LEU A 96 5.86 -6.53 -0.40
CA LEU A 96 4.49 -6.65 0.10
C LEU A 96 3.66 -7.72 -0.63
N LEU A 97 4.32 -8.62 -1.38
CA LEU A 97 3.71 -9.63 -2.23
C LEU A 97 2.77 -9.03 -3.30
N ALA A 98 3.10 -7.84 -3.81
CA ALA A 98 2.39 -7.17 -4.89
C ALA A 98 3.24 -7.08 -6.17
N ASP A 99 2.62 -6.62 -7.26
CA ASP A 99 3.27 -6.39 -8.55
C ASP A 99 2.77 -5.07 -9.15
N THR A 100 3.70 -4.18 -9.52
CA THR A 100 3.35 -2.83 -9.99
C THR A 100 2.59 -2.87 -11.31
N ASN A 101 2.92 -3.78 -12.22
CA ASN A 101 2.26 -3.86 -13.53
C ASN A 101 0.86 -4.46 -13.41
N ALA A 102 0.70 -5.53 -12.63
CA ALA A 102 -0.60 -6.11 -12.33
C ALA A 102 -1.51 -5.09 -11.62
N TYR A 103 -0.96 -4.35 -10.64
CA TYR A 103 -1.67 -3.28 -9.96
C TYR A 103 -2.06 -2.17 -10.94
N ARG A 104 -1.14 -1.70 -11.80
CA ARG A 104 -1.44 -0.69 -12.84
C ARG A 104 -2.60 -1.09 -13.74
N ALA A 105 -2.60 -2.33 -14.25
CA ALA A 105 -3.64 -2.80 -15.16
C ALA A 105 -5.04 -2.76 -14.53
N TYR A 106 -5.14 -3.14 -13.25
CA TYR A 106 -6.36 -3.04 -12.45
C TYR A 106 -6.72 -1.58 -12.15
N HIS A 107 -5.76 -0.83 -11.64
CA HIS A 107 -5.97 0.48 -11.04
C HIS A 107 -6.32 1.56 -12.06
N LEU A 108 -5.82 1.47 -13.29
CA LEU A 108 -6.24 2.36 -14.37
C LEU A 108 -7.72 2.16 -14.76
N GLN A 109 -8.29 0.95 -14.55
CA GLN A 109 -9.73 0.73 -14.73
C GLN A 109 -10.54 1.46 -13.65
N HIS A 110 -10.05 1.46 -12.41
CA HIS A 110 -10.64 2.25 -11.32
C HIS A 110 -10.64 3.75 -11.65
N HIS A 111 -9.50 4.32 -12.05
CA HIS A 111 -9.44 5.75 -12.40
C HIS A 111 -10.31 6.13 -13.61
N ALA A 112 -10.44 5.24 -14.59
CA ALA A 112 -11.28 5.50 -15.75
C ALA A 112 -12.79 5.46 -15.43
N ASN A 113 -13.18 4.78 -14.35
CA ASN A 113 -14.58 4.50 -14.01
C ASN A 113 -14.96 4.92 -12.59
N THR A 114 -14.17 5.78 -11.93
CA THR A 114 -14.27 6.08 -10.49
C THR A 114 -15.71 6.40 -10.05
N GLN A 115 -16.19 5.73 -9.00
CA GLN A 115 -17.55 5.86 -8.44
C GLN A 115 -18.71 5.49 -9.38
N THR A 116 -18.44 4.92 -10.56
CA THR A 116 -19.47 4.36 -11.45
C THR A 116 -19.69 2.87 -11.17
N GLU A 117 -20.73 2.27 -11.75
CA GLU A 117 -20.98 0.82 -11.66
C GLU A 117 -19.84 -0.06 -12.21
N LYS A 118 -18.98 0.51 -13.07
CA LYS A 118 -17.82 -0.18 -13.64
C LYS A 118 -16.55 -0.03 -12.81
N ASP A 119 -16.59 0.71 -11.71
CA ASP A 119 -15.47 0.84 -10.78
C ASP A 119 -15.26 -0.47 -10.01
N PRO A 120 -14.12 -1.17 -10.20
CA PRO A 120 -13.84 -2.39 -9.46
C PRO A 120 -13.69 -2.17 -7.94
N ASP A 121 -13.40 -0.93 -7.50
CA ASP A 121 -13.25 -0.57 -6.09
C ASP A 121 -14.55 -0.06 -5.45
N LEU A 122 -15.67 0.07 -6.20
CA LEU A 122 -16.93 0.62 -5.67
C LEU A 122 -17.42 -0.12 -4.42
N ILE A 123 -17.23 -1.44 -4.36
CA ILE A 123 -17.63 -2.28 -3.23
C ILE A 123 -16.93 -1.89 -1.91
N LEU A 124 -15.80 -1.18 -1.99
CA LEU A 124 -15.04 -0.72 -0.83
C LEU A 124 -15.63 0.55 -0.20
N SER A 125 -16.27 1.41 -0.99
CA SER A 125 -16.80 2.72 -0.58
C SER A 125 -18.34 2.76 -0.47
N ALA A 126 -19.06 2.14 -1.40
CA ALA A 126 -20.53 2.17 -1.48
C ALA A 126 -21.27 1.74 -0.19
N PRO A 127 -20.76 0.81 0.63
CA PRO A 127 -21.46 0.41 1.86
C PRO A 127 -21.46 1.46 2.98
N PHE A 128 -20.81 2.62 2.83
CA PHE A 128 -20.77 3.68 3.85
C PHE A 128 -21.94 4.67 3.68
N PRO A 129 -22.51 5.21 4.79
CA PRO A 129 -22.02 5.10 6.16
C PRO A 129 -22.42 3.78 6.83
N VAL A 130 -21.55 3.26 7.70
CA VAL A 130 -21.83 2.03 8.47
C VAL A 130 -22.08 2.35 9.94
N THR A 131 -22.82 1.49 10.64
CA THR A 131 -23.03 1.64 12.08
C THR A 131 -21.72 1.57 12.88
N LYS A 132 -21.65 2.25 14.03
CA LYS A 132 -20.49 2.18 14.95
C LYS A 132 -20.12 0.74 15.33
N LYS A 133 -21.13 -0.13 15.53
CA LYS A 133 -20.94 -1.57 15.81
C LYS A 133 -20.25 -2.28 14.65
N SER A 134 -20.68 -2.01 13.41
CA SER A 134 -20.06 -2.56 12.19
C SER A 134 -18.62 -2.09 12.03
N PHE A 135 -18.36 -0.79 12.22
CA PHE A 135 -17.02 -0.21 12.17
C PHE A 135 -16.09 -0.84 13.21
N ARG A 136 -16.51 -0.91 14.48
CA ARG A 136 -15.72 -1.54 15.56
C ARG A 136 -15.35 -2.99 15.24
N ARG A 137 -16.30 -3.78 14.71
CA ARG A 137 -16.04 -5.16 14.30
C ARG A 137 -14.98 -5.23 13.18
N LYS A 138 -15.08 -4.36 12.17
CA LYS A 138 -14.11 -4.28 11.07
C LYS A 138 -12.72 -3.91 11.59
N MET A 139 -12.62 -2.91 12.47
CA MET A 139 -11.35 -2.51 13.09
C MET A 139 -10.73 -3.64 13.92
N ILE A 140 -11.51 -4.37 14.71
CA ILE A 140 -11.01 -5.53 15.47
C ILE A 140 -10.46 -6.59 14.51
N ARG A 141 -11.16 -6.88 13.42
CA ARG A 141 -10.69 -7.86 12.41
C ARG A 141 -9.38 -7.45 11.74
N ASP A 142 -9.18 -6.16 11.52
CA ASP A 142 -7.93 -5.64 10.97
C ASP A 142 -6.82 -5.73 12.01
N LEU A 143 -7.03 -5.19 13.22
CA LEU A 143 -6.02 -5.18 14.29
C LEU A 143 -5.65 -6.58 14.80
N THR A 144 -6.53 -7.58 14.63
CA THR A 144 -6.25 -8.99 14.97
C THR A 144 -5.77 -9.81 13.77
N GLY A 145 -5.62 -9.20 12.60
CA GLY A 145 -5.09 -9.85 11.40
C GLY A 145 -6.03 -10.80 10.67
N GLN A 146 -7.29 -10.90 11.09
CA GLN A 146 -8.30 -11.73 10.42
C GLN A 146 -8.54 -11.27 8.97
N THR A 147 -8.60 -9.95 8.74
CA THR A 147 -8.79 -9.40 7.39
C THR A 147 -7.61 -9.76 6.50
N ALA A 148 -6.37 -9.50 6.96
CA ALA A 148 -5.18 -9.83 6.19
C ALA A 148 -5.07 -11.32 5.92
N TYR A 149 -5.37 -12.18 6.90
CA TYR A 149 -5.34 -13.62 6.73
C TYR A 149 -6.27 -14.08 5.60
N GLN A 150 -7.52 -13.60 5.58
CA GLN A 150 -8.46 -13.97 4.51
C GLN A 150 -8.00 -13.45 3.14
N GLN A 151 -7.47 -12.23 3.08
CA GLN A 151 -6.93 -11.68 1.83
C GLN A 151 -5.71 -12.45 1.33
N ARG A 152 -4.75 -12.77 2.21
CA ARG A 152 -3.55 -13.52 1.84
C ARG A 152 -3.90 -14.95 1.46
N LYS A 153 -4.80 -15.60 2.17
CA LYS A 153 -5.32 -16.92 1.79
C LYS A 153 -5.91 -16.89 0.38
N ALA A 154 -6.79 -15.94 0.08
CA ALA A 154 -7.38 -15.78 -1.25
C ALA A 154 -6.30 -15.49 -2.31
N GLN A 155 -5.33 -14.62 -2.00
CA GLN A 155 -4.22 -14.31 -2.90
C GLN A 155 -3.41 -15.55 -3.28
N PHE A 156 -3.02 -16.37 -2.30
CA PHE A 156 -2.27 -17.60 -2.55
C PHE A 156 -3.12 -18.66 -3.28
N GLN A 157 -4.41 -18.78 -2.97
CA GLN A 157 -5.33 -19.66 -3.70
C GLN A 157 -5.47 -19.24 -5.17
N ASN A 158 -5.67 -17.95 -5.44
CA ASN A 158 -5.72 -17.40 -6.79
C ASN A 158 -4.38 -17.54 -7.54
N ALA A 159 -3.26 -17.50 -6.80
CA ALA A 159 -1.94 -17.70 -7.37
C ALA A 159 -1.72 -19.15 -7.80
N LEU A 160 -2.16 -20.12 -6.99
CA LEU A 160 -2.13 -21.55 -7.32
C LEU A 160 -3.05 -21.91 -8.50
N GLY A 161 -4.15 -21.17 -8.67
CA GLY A 161 -5.18 -21.49 -9.65
C GLY A 161 -6.08 -22.63 -9.18
N SER A 162 -6.87 -23.17 -10.12
CA SER A 162 -7.89 -24.16 -9.83
C SER A 162 -7.31 -25.47 -9.29
N SER A 163 -8.08 -26.17 -8.45
CA SER A 163 -7.63 -27.38 -7.73
C SER A 163 -7.59 -28.65 -8.58
N ASP A 164 -8.23 -28.64 -9.74
CA ASP A 164 -8.20 -29.68 -10.77
C ASP A 164 -6.87 -29.73 -11.55
N LEU A 165 -6.10 -28.63 -11.54
CA LEU A 165 -4.80 -28.58 -12.20
C LEU A 165 -3.77 -29.50 -11.50
N PRO A 166 -2.87 -30.15 -12.26
CA PRO A 166 -1.74 -30.88 -11.70
C PRO A 166 -0.90 -30.02 -10.74
N LEU A 167 -0.38 -30.63 -9.67
CA LEU A 167 0.41 -29.91 -8.66
C LEU A 167 1.60 -29.14 -9.26
N SER A 168 2.29 -29.71 -10.25
CA SER A 168 3.40 -29.07 -10.94
C SER A 168 2.99 -27.76 -11.63
N GLN A 169 1.82 -27.75 -12.28
CA GLN A 169 1.27 -26.54 -12.91
C GLN A 169 0.85 -25.51 -11.85
N ARG A 170 0.22 -25.94 -10.75
CA ARG A 170 -0.16 -25.04 -9.65
C ARG A 170 1.05 -24.38 -9.00
N LEU A 171 2.12 -25.13 -8.77
CA LEU A 171 3.38 -24.60 -8.24
C LEU A 171 4.06 -23.66 -9.26
N ASN A 172 3.99 -23.96 -10.55
CA ASN A 172 4.47 -23.05 -11.59
C ASN A 172 3.68 -21.73 -11.60
N ASN A 173 2.35 -21.79 -11.49
CA ASN A 173 1.49 -20.61 -11.40
C ASN A 173 1.83 -19.76 -10.16
N LEU A 174 2.00 -20.41 -9.00
CA LEU A 174 2.42 -19.74 -7.77
C LEU A 174 3.78 -19.07 -7.94
N ARG A 175 4.76 -19.77 -8.53
CA ARG A 175 6.09 -19.22 -8.81
C ARG A 175 6.02 -18.01 -9.74
N GLN A 176 5.21 -18.06 -10.79
CA GLN A 176 5.06 -16.96 -11.74
C GLN A 176 4.41 -15.73 -11.10
N LYS A 177 3.36 -15.93 -10.29
CA LYS A 177 2.57 -14.83 -9.69
C LYS A 177 3.17 -14.27 -8.42
N LEU A 178 3.71 -15.12 -7.53
CA LEU A 178 4.19 -14.73 -6.20
C LEU A 178 5.66 -15.09 -5.94
N GLY A 179 6.33 -15.81 -6.84
CA GLY A 179 7.68 -16.32 -6.59
C GLY A 179 8.71 -15.23 -6.31
N LYS A 180 8.65 -14.08 -6.99
CA LYS A 180 9.50 -12.92 -6.69
C LYS A 180 9.26 -12.38 -5.28
N GLY A 181 7.98 -12.26 -4.89
CA GLY A 181 7.59 -11.80 -3.55
C GLY A 181 8.05 -12.75 -2.45
N ILE A 182 7.87 -14.06 -2.67
CA ILE A 182 8.36 -15.11 -1.77
C ILE A 182 9.88 -15.03 -1.65
N LEU A 183 10.60 -14.94 -2.78
CA LEU A 183 12.06 -14.85 -2.78
C LEU A 183 12.56 -13.62 -2.01
N VAL A 184 12.00 -12.43 -2.25
CA VAL A 184 12.39 -11.22 -1.52
C VAL A 184 12.09 -11.33 -0.02
N ASN A 185 10.96 -11.92 0.36
CA ASN A 185 10.64 -12.15 1.77
C ASN A 185 11.60 -13.17 2.42
N LEU A 186 12.03 -14.20 1.68
CA LEU A 186 13.07 -15.13 2.14
C LEU A 186 14.43 -14.43 2.28
N ILE A 187 14.79 -13.52 1.37
CA ILE A 187 16.01 -12.71 1.47
C ILE A 187 15.94 -11.78 2.69
N LEU A 188 14.80 -11.14 2.95
CA LEU A 188 14.60 -10.31 4.15
C LEU A 188 14.75 -11.14 5.43
N LEU A 189 14.11 -12.32 5.49
CA LEU A 189 14.25 -13.24 6.62
C LEU A 189 15.71 -13.69 6.79
N ALA A 190 16.39 -14.07 5.71
CA ALA A 190 17.79 -14.51 5.73
C ALA A 190 18.73 -13.37 6.18
N GLY A 191 18.50 -12.14 5.72
CA GLY A 191 19.27 -10.97 6.16
C GLY A 191 19.11 -10.69 7.65
N LEU A 192 17.87 -10.75 8.16
CA LEU A 192 17.62 -10.63 9.61
C LEU A 192 18.23 -11.80 10.39
N ALA A 193 18.13 -13.03 9.87
CA ALA A 193 18.73 -14.21 10.48
C ALA A 193 20.27 -14.12 10.54
N ALA A 194 20.91 -13.61 9.49
CA ALA A 194 22.36 -13.41 9.44
C ALA A 194 22.86 -12.44 10.52
N THR A 195 22.00 -11.54 11.01
CA THR A 195 22.32 -10.64 12.13
C THR A 195 22.00 -11.23 13.50
N GLY A 196 21.48 -12.47 13.59
CA GLY A 196 21.00 -13.08 14.83
C GLY A 196 19.56 -12.70 15.22
N HIS A 197 18.83 -11.97 14.36
CA HIS A 197 17.53 -11.38 14.67
C HIS A 197 16.39 -11.89 13.78
N ALA A 198 16.42 -13.17 13.38
CA ALA A 198 15.39 -13.78 12.53
C ALA A 198 13.96 -13.55 13.04
N TYR A 199 13.77 -13.51 14.37
CA TYR A 199 12.47 -13.32 15.01
C TYR A 199 11.81 -11.97 14.61
N LEU A 200 12.59 -10.93 14.29
CA LEU A 200 12.06 -9.62 13.86
C LEU A 200 11.23 -9.72 12.57
N TYR A 201 11.53 -10.68 11.70
CA TYR A 201 10.71 -10.92 10.51
C TYR A 201 9.27 -11.28 10.92
N PHE A 202 9.10 -12.15 11.92
CA PHE A 202 7.77 -12.54 12.35
C PHE A 202 7.08 -11.43 13.14
N ILE A 203 7.76 -10.84 14.12
CA ILE A 203 7.11 -9.90 15.07
C ILE A 203 7.07 -8.45 14.58
N LEU A 204 7.98 -8.03 13.69
CA LEU A 204 8.09 -6.65 13.22
C LEU A 204 8.03 -6.52 11.69
N TRP A 205 7.89 -7.59 10.92
CA TRP A 205 7.54 -7.52 9.50
C TRP A 205 6.15 -8.11 9.26
N VAL A 206 5.92 -9.38 9.63
CA VAL A 206 4.63 -10.05 9.41
C VAL A 206 3.51 -9.46 10.27
N VAL A 207 3.71 -9.24 11.58
CA VAL A 207 2.66 -8.66 12.45
C VAL A 207 2.14 -7.31 11.94
N PRO A 208 2.97 -6.27 11.68
CA PRO A 208 2.46 -4.99 11.21
C PRO A 208 1.80 -5.07 9.82
N PHE A 209 2.32 -5.93 8.92
CA PHE A 209 1.72 -6.22 7.62
C PHE A 209 0.31 -6.80 7.76
N MET A 210 0.13 -7.72 8.70
CA MET A 210 -1.15 -8.41 8.91
C MET A 210 -2.14 -7.58 9.73
N THR A 211 -1.67 -6.67 10.59
CA THR A 211 -2.51 -5.96 11.56
C THR A 211 -2.64 -4.47 11.27
N TRP A 212 -1.66 -3.68 11.69
CA TRP A 212 -1.70 -2.22 11.70
C TRP A 212 -1.87 -1.63 10.29
N GLN A 213 -1.21 -2.20 9.29
CA GLN A 213 -1.38 -1.76 7.90
C GLN A 213 -2.85 -1.88 7.44
N MET A 214 -3.53 -2.97 7.75
CA MET A 214 -4.94 -3.18 7.37
C MET A 214 -5.85 -2.16 8.04
N ALA A 215 -5.60 -1.86 9.32
CA ALA A 215 -6.39 -0.92 10.08
C ALA A 215 -6.28 0.50 9.48
N ILE A 216 -5.07 0.93 9.14
CA ILE A 216 -4.85 2.26 8.57
C ILE A 216 -5.40 2.34 7.14
N ILE A 217 -5.20 1.32 6.29
CA ILE A 217 -5.78 1.29 4.94
C ILE A 217 -7.29 1.51 5.01
N ARG A 218 -8.00 0.86 5.96
CA ARG A 218 -9.43 1.09 6.13
C ARG A 218 -9.75 2.52 6.50
N ILE A 219 -9.05 3.08 7.49
CA ILE A 219 -9.27 4.46 7.93
C ILE A 219 -9.06 5.43 6.76
N ARG A 220 -7.99 5.22 5.99
CA ARG A 220 -7.67 6.00 4.78
C ARG A 220 -8.80 5.91 3.74
N ASN A 221 -9.20 4.70 3.36
CA ASN A 221 -10.24 4.50 2.35
C ASN A 221 -11.57 5.17 2.75
N ILE A 222 -11.91 5.15 4.05
CA ILE A 222 -13.09 5.87 4.55
C ILE A 222 -12.87 7.38 4.46
N ALA A 223 -11.72 7.89 4.87
CA ALA A 223 -11.41 9.31 4.84
C ALA A 223 -11.49 9.88 3.41
N GLU A 224 -11.01 9.14 2.42
CA GLU A 224 -10.90 9.62 1.03
C GLU A 224 -12.17 9.36 0.22
N HIS A 225 -12.75 8.16 0.28
CA HIS A 225 -13.74 7.70 -0.69
C HIS A 225 -15.14 7.42 -0.12
N ALA A 226 -15.31 7.46 1.20
CA ALA A 226 -16.64 7.31 1.79
C ALA A 226 -17.31 8.67 1.99
N MET A 227 -18.64 8.74 1.75
CA MET A 227 -19.44 9.95 1.97
C MET A 227 -18.91 11.16 1.19
N VAL A 228 -18.52 10.93 -0.07
CA VAL A 228 -18.03 12.00 -0.95
C VAL A 228 -19.20 12.93 -1.34
N PRO A 229 -18.97 14.24 -1.52
CA PRO A 229 -20.05 15.19 -1.77
C PRO A 229 -20.82 14.97 -3.07
N ASP A 230 -20.15 14.48 -4.12
CA ASP A 230 -20.74 14.22 -5.42
C ASP A 230 -19.94 13.13 -6.14
N ASN A 231 -20.62 12.07 -6.58
CA ASN A 231 -19.99 10.96 -7.30
C ASN A 231 -19.75 11.29 -8.79
N GLU A 232 -20.51 12.23 -9.35
CA GLU A 232 -20.49 12.56 -10.77
C GLU A 232 -19.49 13.70 -11.10
N ASP A 233 -19.07 14.47 -10.09
CA ASP A 233 -18.06 15.52 -10.23
C ASP A 233 -16.64 14.96 -9.95
N PRO A 234 -15.74 14.92 -10.96
CA PRO A 234 -14.36 14.45 -10.80
C PRO A 234 -13.54 15.20 -9.74
N PHE A 235 -13.93 16.42 -9.37
CA PHE A 235 -13.26 17.22 -8.32
C PHE A 235 -13.83 16.96 -6.92
N ARG A 236 -14.93 16.20 -6.82
CA ARG A 236 -15.66 15.97 -5.56
C ARG A 236 -15.93 14.50 -5.28
N ASN A 237 -15.50 13.60 -6.16
CA ASN A 237 -15.63 12.14 -6.02
C ASN A 237 -14.60 11.52 -5.05
N ALA A 238 -13.76 12.34 -4.43
CA ALA A 238 -12.86 12.02 -3.32
C ALA A 238 -12.68 13.25 -2.40
N ARG A 239 -12.15 13.04 -1.19
CA ARG A 239 -11.92 14.10 -0.20
C ARG A 239 -10.43 14.32 0.09
N THR A 240 -10.01 15.58 0.09
CA THR A 240 -8.75 15.98 0.72
C THR A 240 -8.89 16.04 2.23
N THR A 241 -8.10 15.24 2.95
CA THR A 241 -8.05 15.22 4.42
C THR A 241 -6.78 15.90 4.91
N LEU A 242 -6.93 17.10 5.49
CA LEU A 242 -5.82 17.81 6.12
C LEU A 242 -5.36 17.08 7.39
N THR A 243 -4.05 16.85 7.49
CA THR A 243 -3.44 16.09 8.58
C THR A 243 -2.34 16.87 9.29
N THR A 244 -2.23 16.66 10.60
CA THR A 244 -1.09 17.15 11.41
C THR A 244 0.18 16.36 11.09
N PRO A 245 1.39 16.88 11.38
CA PRO A 245 2.64 16.14 11.20
C PRO A 245 2.65 14.77 11.90
N PHE A 246 2.05 14.69 13.09
CA PHE A 246 1.91 13.43 13.83
C PHE A 246 1.03 12.42 13.09
N THR A 247 -0.13 12.86 12.59
CA THR A 247 -1.02 12.00 11.79
C THR A 247 -0.38 11.58 10.47
N ARG A 248 0.42 12.43 9.82
CA ARG A 248 1.19 12.06 8.62
C ARG A 248 2.23 10.99 8.90
N PHE A 249 2.89 11.07 10.04
CA PHE A 249 3.90 10.09 10.42
C PHE A 249 3.28 8.73 10.77
N LEU A 250 2.14 8.71 11.48
CA LEU A 250 1.55 7.46 11.96
C LEU A 250 0.41 6.90 11.11
N MET A 251 -0.24 7.68 10.26
CA MET A 251 -1.47 7.26 9.56
C MET A 251 -1.53 7.63 8.08
N ALA A 252 -0.86 8.71 7.66
CA ALA A 252 -0.97 9.25 6.31
C ALA A 252 0.40 9.55 5.69
N PRO A 253 1.21 8.50 5.41
CA PRO A 253 2.53 8.67 4.81
C PRO A 253 2.43 9.34 3.44
N TYR A 254 3.46 10.13 3.10
CA TYR A 254 3.70 10.62 1.74
C TYR A 254 2.52 11.40 1.12
N LEU A 255 1.79 12.15 1.95
CA LEU A 255 0.68 13.04 1.55
C LEU A 255 -0.50 12.30 0.88
N SER A 256 -0.64 11.00 1.15
CA SER A 256 -1.63 10.13 0.50
C SER A 256 -3.09 10.56 0.61
N LEU A 257 -3.40 11.44 1.58
CA LEU A 257 -4.74 11.96 1.90
C LEU A 257 -5.08 13.27 1.16
N ILE A 258 -4.23 13.75 0.24
CA ILE A 258 -4.49 14.94 -0.57
C ILE A 258 -4.89 14.48 -1.97
N HIS A 259 -6.08 14.85 -2.42
CA HIS A 259 -6.54 14.71 -3.80
C HIS A 259 -6.75 16.13 -4.32
N ILE A 260 -5.90 16.56 -5.26
CA ILE A 260 -5.97 17.88 -5.91
C ILE A 260 -6.86 17.76 -7.13
#